data_AF-A0A6L7IT12-F1
#
_entry.id   AF-A0A6L7IT12-F1
#
_cell.length_a   1.000
_cell.length_b   1.000
_cell.length_c   1.000
_cell.angle_alpha   90.00
_cell.angle_beta   90.00
_cell.angle_gamma   90.00
#
_symmetry.space_group_name_H-M   'P 1'
#
loop_
_entity.id
_entity.type
_entity.pdbx_description
1 polymer ?
#
loop_
_entity_poly.entity_id
_entity_poly.type
_entity_poly.pdbx_seq_one_letter_code
_entity_poly.pdbx_strand_id
1 'polypeptide(L)'
;MADTDSTALSPTRTRATWKPGVFDEPIPFYGCDGCAAVFVGVDGGEGPQLTGGGRRPTIELPYAPAPDPAACDGSLARLAAADAASCADAIELSYDVVGGFDQNALRVSWKVREDGCEPRWIALKTFTGMQLKYVLPGKRPPLVFALGDEDAYAYCDEDPCVSCTFHCKRGFELYAYVERVGLVAQSVHREAVTR
;
A
#
# COMPACT_ATOMS: atom_id res chain seq x y z
N MET A 1 -29.86 -14.61 -27.98
CA MET A 1 -29.00 -15.61 -27.31
C MET A 1 -27.65 -14.95 -27.10
N ALA A 2 -27.47 -14.34 -25.92
CA ALA A 2 -26.14 -14.06 -25.41
C ALA A 2 -25.94 -15.09 -24.31
N ASP A 3 -25.05 -16.03 -24.57
CA ASP A 3 -24.61 -17.03 -23.61
C ASP A 3 -23.77 -16.27 -22.58
N THR A 4 -24.42 -15.73 -21.55
CA THR A 4 -23.72 -15.20 -20.38
C THR A 4 -23.22 -16.40 -19.61
N ASP A 5 -22.02 -16.84 -19.98
CA ASP A 5 -21.22 -17.76 -19.21
C ASP A 5 -21.01 -17.14 -17.82
N SER A 6 -21.82 -17.57 -16.85
CA SER A 6 -21.75 -17.16 -15.44
C SER A 6 -20.48 -17.65 -14.75
N THR A 7 -19.52 -18.21 -15.50
CA THR A 7 -18.22 -18.69 -15.03
C THR A 7 -17.04 -17.85 -15.51
N ALA A 8 -17.26 -16.79 -16.31
CA ALA A 8 -16.20 -15.93 -16.80
C ALA A 8 -15.66 -15.03 -15.68
N LEU A 9 -14.63 -15.50 -14.96
CA LEU A 9 -13.84 -14.69 -14.04
C LEU A 9 -13.38 -13.40 -14.75
N SER A 10 -13.38 -12.29 -14.02
CA SER A 10 -12.87 -11.02 -14.51
C SER A 10 -11.48 -11.16 -15.14
N PRO A 11 -11.18 -10.42 -16.23
CA PRO A 11 -9.87 -10.49 -16.88
C PRO A 11 -8.71 -10.03 -15.98
N THR A 12 -9.00 -9.30 -14.89
CA THR A 12 -8.01 -8.87 -13.90
C THR A 12 -7.97 -9.76 -12.66
N ARG A 13 -8.67 -10.90 -12.68
CA ARG A 13 -8.66 -11.87 -11.57
C ARG A 13 -7.39 -12.72 -11.63
N THR A 14 -6.66 -12.82 -10.52
CA THR A 14 -5.58 -13.81 -10.39
C THR A 14 -6.11 -15.23 -10.55
N ARG A 15 -5.36 -16.04 -11.30
CA ARG A 15 -5.61 -17.46 -11.47
C ARG A 15 -4.83 -18.33 -10.50
N ALA A 16 -3.90 -17.76 -9.73
CA ALA A 16 -3.07 -18.56 -8.86
C ALA A 16 -3.88 -19.08 -7.66
N THR A 17 -3.59 -20.31 -7.24
CA THR A 17 -4.39 -21.06 -6.26
C THR A 17 -3.92 -20.88 -4.81
N TRP A 18 -2.86 -20.10 -4.63
CA TRP A 18 -2.21 -19.87 -3.35
C TRP A 18 -1.71 -18.43 -3.28
N LYS A 19 -1.60 -17.90 -2.05
CA LYS A 19 -1.24 -16.51 -1.79
C LYS A 19 0.10 -16.45 -1.04
N PRO A 20 1.13 -15.75 -1.56
CA PRO A 20 2.38 -15.55 -0.84
C PRO A 20 2.18 -14.70 0.42
N GLY A 21 3.11 -14.80 1.37
CA GLY A 21 3.33 -13.73 2.34
C GLY A 21 4.00 -12.54 1.65
N VAL A 22 3.75 -11.31 2.11
CA VAL A 22 4.58 -10.15 1.74
C VAL A 22 5.67 -10.03 2.79
N PHE A 23 6.92 -9.82 2.37
CA PHE A 23 7.98 -9.52 3.31
C PHE A 23 7.72 -8.20 4.03
N ASP A 24 7.97 -8.14 5.34
CA ASP A 24 7.59 -7.01 6.18
C ASP A 24 8.52 -5.80 6.05
N GLU A 25 9.62 -5.87 5.29
CA GLU A 25 10.53 -4.74 5.13
C GLU A 25 9.84 -3.54 4.45
N PRO A 26 9.84 -2.35 5.05
CA PRO A 26 9.12 -1.20 4.52
C PRO A 26 9.73 -0.68 3.22
N ILE A 27 8.90 -0.05 2.38
CA ILE A 27 9.37 0.64 1.18
C ILE A 27 10.36 1.73 1.60
N PRO A 28 11.58 1.77 1.02
CA PRO A 28 12.59 2.73 1.36
C PRO A 28 12.32 4.07 0.68
N PHE A 29 11.73 5.00 1.43
CA PHE A 29 11.60 6.41 1.04
C PHE A 29 12.75 7.25 1.61
N TYR A 30 13.18 8.26 0.86
CA TYR A 30 14.30 9.14 1.20
C TYR A 30 13.94 10.60 0.99
N GLY A 31 14.29 11.46 1.95
CA GLY A 31 14.12 12.90 1.86
C GLY A 31 15.42 13.61 1.50
N CYS A 32 15.29 14.75 0.81
CA CYS A 32 16.37 15.72 0.63
C CYS A 32 16.14 16.95 1.50
N ASP A 33 17.06 17.21 2.45
CA ASP A 33 16.97 18.35 3.37
C ASP A 33 17.02 19.72 2.66
N GLY A 34 17.65 19.78 1.48
CA GLY A 34 17.81 21.01 0.72
C GLY A 34 16.60 21.42 -0.13
N CYS A 35 15.73 20.49 -0.52
CA CYS A 35 14.63 20.77 -1.44
C CYS A 35 13.30 20.07 -1.12
N ALA A 36 13.22 19.34 -0.01
CA ALA A 36 12.05 18.56 0.42
C ALA A 36 11.55 17.55 -0.65
N ALA A 37 12.40 17.19 -1.61
CA ALA A 37 12.11 16.11 -2.55
C ALA A 37 12.11 14.76 -1.84
N VAL A 38 11.22 13.87 -2.27
CA VAL A 38 11.18 12.49 -1.79
C VAL A 38 11.50 11.53 -2.93
N PHE A 39 12.37 10.58 -2.64
CA PHE A 39 12.81 9.51 -3.53
C PHE A 39 12.36 8.17 -2.97
N VAL A 40 12.21 7.18 -3.84
CA VAL A 40 11.88 5.80 -3.48
C VAL A 40 12.83 4.84 -4.18
N GLY A 41 13.39 3.89 -3.44
CA GLY A 41 14.19 2.82 -4.01
C GLY A 41 13.31 1.74 -4.62
N VAL A 42 13.53 1.39 -5.89
CA VAL A 42 12.67 0.46 -6.65
C VAL A 42 13.32 -0.92 -6.83
N ASP A 43 14.60 -0.98 -7.21
CA ASP A 43 15.32 -2.24 -7.46
C ASP A 43 16.80 -2.16 -7.05
N GLY A 44 17.22 -3.08 -6.17
CA GLY A 44 18.57 -3.24 -5.63
C GLY A 44 19.45 -4.21 -6.42
N GLY A 45 18.96 -4.82 -7.50
CA GLY A 45 19.76 -5.59 -8.46
C GLY A 45 19.72 -7.12 -8.30
N GLU A 46 19.20 -7.64 -7.19
CA GLU A 46 19.07 -9.10 -6.94
C GLU A 46 17.73 -9.69 -7.44
N GLY A 47 16.82 -8.84 -7.93
CA GLY A 47 15.47 -9.23 -8.37
C GLY A 47 14.58 -9.77 -7.24
N PRO A 48 13.26 -10.00 -7.50
CA PRO A 48 12.36 -10.55 -6.48
C PRO A 48 12.75 -11.97 -6.07
N GLN A 49 12.72 -12.25 -4.78
CA GLN A 49 13.06 -13.55 -4.20
C GLN A 49 11.85 -14.18 -3.49
N LEU A 50 11.76 -15.50 -3.53
CA LEU A 50 10.81 -16.26 -2.71
C LEU A 50 11.58 -16.97 -1.61
N THR A 51 11.28 -16.62 -0.37
CA THR A 51 11.91 -17.21 0.81
C THR A 51 10.90 -18.01 1.64
N GLY A 52 11.40 -18.98 2.41
CA GLY A 52 10.58 -19.91 3.18
C GLY A 52 10.12 -21.14 2.38
N GLY A 53 9.79 -22.21 3.11
CA GLY A 53 9.30 -23.48 2.55
C GLY A 53 7.81 -23.72 2.80
N GLY A 54 7.22 -24.69 2.10
CA GLY A 54 5.84 -25.14 2.33
C GLY A 54 4.78 -24.42 1.47
N ARG A 55 3.54 -24.34 1.96
CA ARG A 55 2.37 -23.87 1.19
C ARG A 55 2.21 -22.33 1.11
N ARG A 56 3.10 -21.56 1.74
CA ARG A 56 3.06 -20.09 1.77
C ARG A 56 4.48 -19.50 1.83
N PRO A 57 5.21 -19.47 0.71
CA PRO A 57 6.46 -18.72 0.65
C PRO A 57 6.18 -17.22 0.81
N THR A 58 7.20 -16.48 1.24
CA THR A 58 7.17 -15.02 1.37
C THR A 58 7.86 -14.42 0.14
N ILE A 59 7.22 -13.43 -0.49
CA ILE A 59 7.85 -12.65 -1.55
C ILE A 59 8.63 -11.48 -0.95
N GLU A 60 9.92 -11.45 -1.26
CA GLU A 60 10.84 -10.36 -0.95
C GLU A 60 11.02 -9.53 -2.23
N LEU A 61 10.50 -8.31 -2.21
CA LEU A 61 10.64 -7.36 -3.31
C LEU A 61 11.99 -6.65 -3.18
N PRO A 62 12.74 -6.48 -4.28
CA PRO A 62 14.14 -6.03 -4.23
C PRO A 62 14.24 -4.51 -4.06
N TYR A 63 13.43 -3.89 -3.21
CA TYR A 63 13.44 -2.44 -3.08
C TYR A 63 14.84 -1.94 -2.74
N ALA A 64 15.37 -1.06 -3.59
CA ALA A 64 16.75 -0.61 -3.48
C ALA A 64 16.98 0.19 -2.19
N PRO A 65 18.12 0.02 -1.51
CA PRO A 65 18.61 1.08 -0.64
C PRO A 65 18.90 2.35 -1.45
N ALA A 66 18.98 3.50 -0.79
CA ALA A 66 19.25 4.77 -1.44
C ALA A 66 20.54 4.69 -2.26
N PRO A 67 20.57 5.30 -3.46
CA PRO A 67 21.83 5.48 -4.17
C PRO A 67 22.78 6.39 -3.38
N ASP A 68 24.08 6.25 -3.63
CA ASP A 68 25.11 7.19 -3.15
C ASP A 68 24.76 8.62 -3.64
N PRO A 69 24.59 9.61 -2.76
CA PRO A 69 24.07 10.93 -3.09
C PRO A 69 25.05 11.75 -3.92
N ALA A 70 25.08 11.51 -5.24
CA ALA A 70 25.69 12.42 -6.23
C ALA A 70 24.65 13.30 -6.96
N ALA A 71 23.36 13.16 -6.63
CA ALA A 71 22.26 13.80 -7.38
C ALA A 71 21.78 15.15 -6.78
N CYS A 72 22.23 15.52 -5.58
CA CYS A 72 22.01 16.81 -4.91
C CYS A 72 23.22 17.04 -3.98
N ASP A 73 23.67 18.28 -3.76
CA ASP A 73 24.78 18.64 -2.85
C ASP A 73 24.49 18.35 -1.35
N GLY A 74 23.57 17.44 -1.06
CA GLY A 74 23.17 16.99 0.27
C GLY A 74 22.85 15.49 0.26
N SER A 75 23.18 14.81 1.36
CA SER A 75 22.92 13.38 1.53
C SER A 75 21.42 13.10 1.59
N LEU A 76 20.93 12.17 0.78
CA LEU A 76 19.58 11.63 0.92
C LEU A 76 19.46 10.89 2.26
N ALA A 77 18.51 11.29 3.09
CA ALA A 77 18.25 10.64 4.38
C ALA A 77 17.04 9.72 4.29
N ARG A 78 17.14 8.50 4.85
CA ARG A 78 16.00 7.58 4.91
C ARG A 78 14.90 8.20 5.77
N LEU A 79 13.70 8.28 5.22
CA LEU A 79 12.53 8.76 5.97
C LEU A 79 12.08 7.65 6.93
N ALA A 80 12.07 7.96 8.22
CA ALA A 80 11.41 7.12 9.21
C ALA A 80 9.90 7.27 9.06
N ALA A 81 9.18 6.16 8.92
CA ALA A 81 7.72 6.18 8.91
C ALA A 81 7.17 6.16 10.33
N ALA A 82 6.37 7.16 10.70
CA ALA A 82 5.61 7.15 11.94
C ALA A 82 4.38 6.23 11.79
N ASP A 83 3.99 5.52 12.86
CA ASP A 83 2.75 4.73 12.87
C ASP A 83 1.55 5.67 12.81
N ALA A 84 0.58 5.40 11.94
CA ALA A 84 -0.59 6.27 11.75
C ALA A 84 -1.38 6.55 13.03
N ALA A 85 -1.42 5.63 14.00
CA ALA A 85 -2.08 5.88 15.28
C ALA A 85 -1.36 6.96 16.11
N SER A 86 -0.02 7.05 15.99
CA SER A 86 0.77 8.08 16.67
C SER A 86 0.59 9.48 16.06
N CYS A 87 0.06 9.57 14.83
CA CYS A 87 -0.18 10.83 14.12
C CYS A 87 -1.65 11.26 14.12
N ALA A 88 -2.55 10.51 14.78
CA ALA A 88 -4.00 10.68 14.68
C ALA A 88 -4.51 12.08 15.10
N ASP A 89 -3.77 12.78 15.98
CA ASP A 89 -4.09 14.16 16.39
C ASP A 89 -3.84 15.19 15.28
N ALA A 90 -2.96 14.88 14.33
CA ALA A 90 -2.64 15.74 13.18
C ALA A 90 -3.38 15.28 11.92
N ILE A 91 -3.36 13.97 11.64
CA ILE A 91 -4.04 13.34 10.51
C ILE A 91 -4.49 11.93 10.88
N GLU A 92 -5.77 11.64 10.62
CA GLU A 92 -6.34 10.31 10.79
C GLU A 92 -6.40 9.63 9.42
N LEU A 93 -5.68 8.52 9.25
CA LEU A 93 -5.73 7.68 8.05
C LEU A 93 -6.64 6.47 8.27
N SER A 94 -7.48 6.17 7.29
CA SER A 94 -8.34 4.99 7.30
C SER A 94 -8.45 4.40 5.90
N TYR A 95 -8.87 3.13 5.83
CA TYR A 95 -9.08 2.48 4.55
C TYR A 95 -10.24 1.48 4.62
N ASP A 96 -10.83 1.22 3.46
CA ASP A 96 -11.77 0.14 3.21
C ASP A 96 -11.24 -0.73 2.07
N VAL A 97 -11.28 -2.05 2.23
CA VAL A 97 -11.17 -2.96 1.10
C VAL A 97 -12.57 -3.12 0.52
N VAL A 98 -12.74 -2.75 -0.75
CA VAL A 98 -14.04 -2.77 -1.44
C VAL A 98 -14.01 -3.63 -2.68
N GLY A 99 -15.19 -4.05 -3.12
CA GLY A 99 -15.37 -5.01 -4.21
C GLY A 99 -15.19 -6.47 -3.78
N GLY A 100 -15.38 -7.38 -4.74
CA GLY A 100 -15.44 -8.82 -4.50
C GLY A 100 -14.31 -9.60 -5.19
N PHE A 101 -14.61 -10.84 -5.59
CA PHE A 101 -13.66 -11.70 -6.28
C PHE A 101 -13.16 -11.09 -7.59
N ASP A 102 -14.07 -10.60 -8.42
CA ASP A 102 -13.76 -10.19 -9.79
C ASP A 102 -13.04 -8.85 -9.90
N GLN A 103 -13.34 -7.93 -8.99
CA GLN A 103 -12.80 -6.59 -8.95
C GLN A 103 -12.72 -6.16 -7.49
N ASN A 104 -11.53 -5.80 -7.01
CA ASN A 104 -11.39 -5.19 -5.70
C ASN A 104 -10.37 -4.05 -5.71
N ALA A 105 -10.54 -3.18 -4.71
CA ALA A 105 -9.73 -1.99 -4.56
C ALA A 105 -9.55 -1.67 -3.08
N LEU A 106 -8.54 -0.85 -2.79
CA LEU A 106 -8.37 -0.23 -1.49
C LEU A 106 -8.78 1.24 -1.60
N ARG A 107 -9.82 1.64 -0.85
CA ARG A 107 -10.21 3.03 -0.69
C ARG A 107 -9.51 3.58 0.54
N VAL A 108 -8.65 4.57 0.35
CA VAL A 108 -7.93 5.23 1.44
C VAL A 108 -8.57 6.59 1.68
N SER A 109 -9.02 6.81 2.90
CA SER A 109 -9.60 8.05 3.37
C SER A 109 -8.67 8.71 4.40
N TRP A 110 -8.78 10.01 4.55
CA TRP A 110 -8.04 10.75 5.56
C TRP A 110 -8.89 11.88 6.13
N LYS A 111 -8.57 12.28 7.36
CA LYS A 111 -9.12 13.48 7.98
C LYS A 111 -7.98 14.29 8.58
N VAL A 112 -7.77 15.47 8.02
CA VAL A 112 -6.83 16.45 8.57
C VAL A 112 -7.44 17.01 9.86
N ARG A 113 -6.67 16.94 10.95
CA ARG A 113 -7.06 17.38 12.30
C ARG A 113 -6.28 18.62 12.73
N GLU A 114 -5.07 18.78 12.20
CA GLU A 114 -4.26 19.98 12.34
C GLU A 114 -4.00 20.63 10.97
N ASP A 115 -4.23 21.94 10.87
CA ASP A 115 -4.05 22.71 9.63
C ASP A 115 -2.61 22.59 9.10
N GLY A 116 -2.44 22.40 7.79
CA GLY A 116 -1.13 22.21 7.19
C GLY A 116 -0.59 20.78 7.30
N CYS A 117 -1.41 19.81 7.73
CA CYS A 117 -1.09 18.37 7.74
C CYS A 117 -1.82 17.63 6.61
N GLU A 118 -1.91 18.24 5.42
CA GLU A 118 -2.47 17.60 4.25
C GLU A 118 -1.51 16.52 3.69
N PRO A 119 -2.02 15.36 3.26
CA PRO A 119 -1.20 14.40 2.53
C PRO A 119 -0.88 14.94 1.13
N ARG A 120 0.39 14.85 0.70
CA ARG A 120 0.82 15.18 -0.68
C ARG A 120 0.62 14.02 -1.63
N TRP A 121 0.88 12.81 -1.14
CA TRP A 121 0.72 11.56 -1.87
C TRP A 121 0.51 10.42 -0.90
N ILE A 122 -0.12 9.38 -1.40
CA ILE A 122 -0.32 8.11 -0.69
C ILE A 122 0.21 6.99 -1.58
N ALA A 123 0.97 6.07 -1.00
CA ALA A 123 1.45 4.86 -1.65
C ALA A 123 0.85 3.63 -0.97
N LEU A 124 0.66 2.57 -1.75
CA LEU A 124 0.22 1.26 -1.31
C LEU A 124 1.28 0.24 -1.74
N LYS A 125 1.89 -0.44 -0.77
CA LYS A 125 2.70 -1.64 -0.98
C LYS A 125 1.80 -2.86 -1.12
N THR A 126 2.09 -3.70 -2.10
CA THR A 126 1.33 -4.91 -2.43
C THR A 126 2.22 -6.14 -2.59
N PHE A 127 1.70 -7.28 -3.09
CA PHE A 127 2.52 -8.48 -3.36
C PHE A 127 3.44 -8.25 -4.55
N THR A 128 2.95 -7.49 -5.53
CA THR A 128 3.63 -7.33 -6.82
C THR A 128 4.48 -6.07 -6.92
N GLY A 129 4.39 -5.17 -5.95
CA GLY A 129 5.13 -3.91 -5.99
C GLY A 129 4.48 -2.83 -5.14
N MET A 130 4.35 -1.64 -5.74
CA MET A 130 3.70 -0.51 -5.11
C MET A 130 2.90 0.30 -6.14
N GLN A 131 1.87 0.98 -5.66
CA GLN A 131 1.19 2.05 -6.38
C GLN A 131 1.35 3.35 -5.61
N LEU A 132 1.60 4.46 -6.29
CA LEU A 132 1.63 5.80 -5.69
C LEU A 132 0.63 6.71 -6.39
N LYS A 133 -0.12 7.48 -5.60
CA LYS A 133 -1.08 8.45 -6.12
C LYS A 133 -0.89 9.79 -5.40
N TYR A 134 -0.78 10.85 -6.19
CA TYR A 134 -0.77 12.21 -5.67
C TYR A 134 -2.16 12.61 -5.18
N VAL A 135 -2.19 13.36 -4.08
CA VAL A 135 -3.38 14.08 -3.62
C VAL A 135 -3.35 15.42 -4.35
N LEU A 136 -4.13 15.52 -5.42
CA LEU A 136 -4.18 16.75 -6.21
C LEU A 136 -4.78 17.91 -5.39
N PRO A 137 -4.43 19.18 -5.69
CA PRO A 137 -5.02 20.33 -5.01
C PRO A 137 -6.55 20.27 -4.97
N GLY A 138 -7.13 20.40 -3.77
CA GLY A 138 -8.58 20.33 -3.56
C GLY A 138 -9.19 18.93 -3.61
N LYS A 139 -8.39 17.87 -3.85
CA LYS A 139 -8.87 16.48 -3.79
C LYS A 139 -9.32 16.16 -2.37
N ARG A 140 -10.61 15.86 -2.21
CA ARG A 140 -11.17 15.28 -0.98
C ARG A 140 -10.96 13.77 -0.96
N PRO A 141 -10.88 13.11 0.22
CA PRO A 141 -10.87 11.66 0.30
C PRO A 141 -12.11 11.04 -0.40
N PRO A 142 -12.02 9.80 -0.91
CA PRO A 142 -10.86 8.89 -0.83
C PRO A 142 -9.92 8.95 -2.05
N LEU A 143 -8.73 8.36 -1.92
CA LEU A 143 -7.97 7.81 -3.05
C LEU A 143 -8.30 6.32 -3.21
N VAL A 144 -8.37 5.85 -4.45
CA VAL A 144 -8.72 4.44 -4.74
C VAL A 144 -7.53 3.77 -5.41
N PHE A 145 -7.05 2.66 -4.87
CA PHE A 145 -6.01 1.81 -5.47
C PHE A 145 -6.67 0.55 -6.02
N ALA A 146 -6.72 0.42 -7.34
CA ALA A 146 -7.29 -0.76 -7.98
C ALA A 146 -6.32 -1.92 -7.85
N LEU A 147 -6.83 -3.12 -7.58
CA LEU A 147 -6.04 -4.31 -7.42
C LEU A 147 -6.37 -5.27 -8.57
N GLY A 148 -5.33 -5.72 -9.26
CA GLY A 148 -5.41 -6.64 -10.39
C GLY A 148 -4.43 -7.78 -10.21
N ASP A 149 -4.67 -8.86 -10.92
CA ASP A 149 -3.88 -10.08 -10.90
C ASP A 149 -3.56 -10.52 -9.46
N GLU A 150 -2.32 -10.85 -9.11
CA GLU A 150 -1.95 -11.35 -7.79
C GLU A 150 -2.30 -10.37 -6.66
N ASP A 151 -2.46 -9.07 -6.93
CA ASP A 151 -2.94 -8.13 -5.91
C ASP A 151 -4.45 -8.18 -5.69
N ALA A 152 -5.21 -8.73 -6.65
CA ALA A 152 -6.65 -8.91 -6.58
C ALA A 152 -7.10 -10.10 -5.71
N TYR A 153 -6.19 -10.80 -5.03
CA TYR A 153 -6.56 -11.92 -4.15
C TYR A 153 -7.66 -11.54 -3.13
N ALA A 154 -8.77 -12.28 -3.19
CA ALA A 154 -9.90 -12.18 -2.26
C ALA A 154 -10.50 -13.57 -2.05
N TYR A 155 -10.98 -13.85 -0.84
CA TYR A 155 -11.58 -15.13 -0.40
C TYR A 155 -13.11 -15.05 -0.23
N CYS A 156 -13.70 -13.87 -0.35
CA CYS A 156 -15.15 -13.63 -0.25
C CYS A 156 -15.56 -12.42 -1.10
N ASP A 157 -16.87 -12.27 -1.33
CA ASP A 157 -17.48 -11.14 -2.05
C ASP A 157 -18.02 -10.03 -1.13
N GLU A 158 -17.66 -10.06 0.16
CA GLU A 158 -18.08 -9.04 1.13
C GLU A 158 -17.58 -7.65 0.71
N ASP A 159 -18.51 -6.70 0.57
CA ASP A 159 -18.24 -5.30 0.23
C ASP A 159 -19.00 -4.34 1.17
N PRO A 160 -18.30 -3.58 2.05
CA PRO A 160 -16.87 -3.62 2.27
C PRO A 160 -16.42 -4.90 2.98
N CYS A 161 -15.14 -5.25 2.82
CA CYS A 161 -14.57 -6.42 3.48
C CYS A 161 -14.76 -6.38 5.00
N VAL A 162 -15.35 -7.44 5.57
CA VAL A 162 -15.58 -7.57 7.01
C VAL A 162 -14.35 -7.97 7.83
N SER A 163 -13.15 -7.95 7.24
CA SER A 163 -11.88 -8.30 7.89
C SER A 163 -11.89 -9.65 8.63
N CYS A 164 -12.50 -10.67 8.01
CA CYS A 164 -12.50 -12.03 8.53
C CYS A 164 -11.09 -12.61 8.73
N THR A 165 -10.98 -13.74 9.42
CA THR A 165 -9.72 -14.43 9.76
C THR A 165 -8.80 -14.71 8.56
N PHE A 166 -9.33 -14.66 7.32
CA PHE A 166 -8.53 -14.84 6.11
C PHE A 166 -7.67 -13.62 5.74
N HIS A 167 -8.02 -12.41 6.20
CA HIS A 167 -7.33 -11.13 5.95
C HIS A 167 -6.76 -11.03 4.52
N CYS A 168 -7.65 -10.87 3.54
CA CYS A 168 -7.35 -10.98 2.11
C CYS A 168 -6.21 -10.09 1.60
N LYS A 169 -5.93 -8.96 2.26
CA LYS A 169 -4.84 -8.02 1.91
C LYS A 169 -3.72 -7.97 2.95
N ARG A 170 -3.62 -8.98 3.82
CA ARG A 170 -2.54 -9.09 4.81
C ARG A 170 -1.17 -8.94 4.16
N GLY A 171 -0.32 -8.12 4.77
CA GLY A 171 1.03 -7.79 4.29
C GLY A 171 1.09 -6.53 3.42
N PHE A 172 -0.06 -5.97 3.05
CA PHE A 172 -0.10 -4.67 2.39
C PHE A 172 0.15 -3.57 3.42
N GLU A 173 0.74 -2.47 2.98
CA GLU A 173 1.04 -1.32 3.82
C GLU A 173 0.76 -0.03 3.05
N LEU A 174 0.07 0.89 3.70
CA LEU A 174 -0.14 2.24 3.24
C LEU A 174 0.97 3.14 3.76
N TYR A 175 1.42 4.05 2.90
CA TYR A 175 2.29 5.15 3.27
C TYR A 175 1.64 6.45 2.83
N ALA A 176 1.65 7.46 3.68
CA ALA A 176 1.28 8.82 3.31
C ALA A 176 2.43 9.75 3.65
N TYR A 177 2.80 10.62 2.72
CA TYR A 177 3.66 11.74 3.05
C TYR A 177 2.81 12.96 3.35
N VAL A 178 2.87 13.40 4.59
CA VAL A 178 1.99 14.39 5.18
C VAL A 178 2.80 15.63 5.49
N GLU A 179 2.31 16.79 5.05
CA GLU A 179 2.94 18.06 5.36
C GLU A 179 3.12 18.23 6.89
N ARG A 180 4.23 18.83 7.33
CA ARG A 180 4.61 19.04 8.75
C ARG A 180 4.80 17.78 9.62
N VAL A 181 4.37 16.60 9.16
CA VAL A 181 4.52 15.31 9.88
C VAL A 181 5.62 14.44 9.26
N GLY A 182 5.72 14.41 7.93
CA GLY A 182 6.62 13.52 7.19
C GLY A 182 5.94 12.22 6.76
N LEU A 183 6.70 11.12 6.74
CA LEU A 183 6.20 9.82 6.29
C LEU A 183 5.39 9.14 7.40
N VAL A 184 4.18 8.71 7.09
CA VAL A 184 3.27 7.97 7.97
C VAL A 184 2.97 6.62 7.34
N ALA A 185 3.02 5.53 8.11
CA ALA A 185 2.70 4.18 7.67
C ALA A 185 1.48 3.61 8.40
N GLN A 186 0.67 2.84 7.67
CA GLN A 186 -0.48 2.11 8.21
C GLN A 186 -0.56 0.73 7.56
N SER A 187 -0.40 -0.32 8.36
CA SER A 187 -0.60 -1.69 7.87
C SER A 187 -2.07 -1.90 7.44
N VAL A 188 -2.25 -2.60 6.32
CA VAL A 188 -3.57 -2.97 5.81
C VAL A 188 -3.95 -4.33 6.42
N HIS A 189 -5.08 -4.32 7.13
CA HIS A 189 -5.55 -5.28 8.13
C HIS A 189 -4.92 -5.12 9.52
N ARG A 190 -5.31 -4.05 10.21
CA ARG A 190 -5.25 -3.96 11.67
C ARG A 190 -6.69 -3.82 12.17
N GLU A 191 -7.18 -4.82 12.90
CA GLU A 191 -8.57 -4.88 13.35
C GLU A 191 -8.91 -3.70 14.28
N ALA A 192 -10.05 -3.04 14.03
CA ALA A 192 -10.93 -2.63 15.12
C ALA A 192 -12.00 -3.73 15.25
N VAL A 193 -11.77 -4.73 16.11
CA VAL A 193 -12.84 -5.63 16.51
C VAL A 193 -13.76 -4.85 17.45
N THR A 194 -14.75 -4.16 16.89
CA THR A 194 -15.94 -3.79 17.66
C THR A 194 -16.85 -5.01 17.69
N ARG A 195 -16.96 -5.63 18.88
CA ARG A 195 -18.00 -6.60 19.22
C ARG A 195 -19.38 -5.99 19.08
#